data_AF-A0A257PYE7-F1
#
_entry.id   AF-A0A257PYE7-F1
#
_cell.length_a   1.000
_cell.length_b   1.000
_cell.length_c   1.000
_cell.angle_alpha   90.00
_cell.angle_beta   90.00
_cell.angle_gamma   90.00
#
_symmetry.space_group_name_H-M   'P 1'
#
loop_
_entity.id
_entity.type
_entity.pdbx_description
1 polymer ?
#
loop_
_entity_poly.entity_id
_entity_poly.type
_entity_poly.pdbx_seq_one_letter_code
_entity_poly.pdbx_strand_id
1 'polypeptide(L)'
;MPLPSREQRLETAFQAALPLLGRQFDRRAVIDGADARFAAAKGLIAAGIGEAGDVDAITQAFRERGVQRRGEDAALIWGRVPGRQGRDRVAVTTTLEVREEQMLIETARVGARDHSAALSRKAIAAAVASFPEIDFTSAHGRAQRRIIDQLGAGGRVGLAIGVAGSGKSTLLKPLVRAWQADGRAVHGIALAWRQSDDLAEAGIPTANTRAVTAFLRDL
;
A
#
# COMPACT_ATOMS: atom_id res chain seq x y z
N MET A 1 0.33 22.38 -46.65
CA MET A 1 -0.71 22.11 -45.64
C MET A 1 -0.85 23.34 -44.75
N PRO A 2 -2.07 23.79 -44.43
CA PRO A 2 -2.25 24.83 -43.42
C PRO A 2 -1.77 24.33 -42.06
N LEU A 3 -1.21 25.23 -41.25
CA LEU A 3 -0.79 24.89 -39.88
C LEU A 3 -2.03 24.54 -39.03
N PRO A 4 -1.95 23.54 -38.14
CA PRO A 4 -3.06 23.18 -37.26
C PRO A 4 -3.47 24.35 -36.38
N SER A 5 -4.77 24.48 -36.11
CA SER A 5 -5.31 25.52 -35.21
C SER A 5 -4.77 25.34 -33.79
N ARG A 6 -4.84 26.39 -32.96
CA ARG A 6 -4.41 26.31 -31.55
C ARG A 6 -5.15 25.20 -30.81
N GLU A 7 -6.46 25.11 -31.00
CA GLU A 7 -7.30 24.07 -30.41
C GLU A 7 -6.86 22.66 -30.83
N GLN A 8 -6.62 22.45 -32.12
CA GLN A 8 -6.14 21.16 -32.63
C GLN A 8 -4.77 20.78 -32.05
N ARG A 9 -3.86 21.74 -31.90
CA ARG A 9 -2.57 21.51 -31.25
C ARG A 9 -2.72 21.17 -29.79
N LEU A 10 -3.57 21.88 -29.05
CA LEU A 10 -3.81 21.61 -27.62
C LEU A 10 -4.46 20.25 -27.41
N GLU A 11 -5.43 19.85 -28.23
CA GLU A 11 -6.02 18.51 -28.14
C GLU A 11 -4.98 17.42 -28.44
N THR A 12 -4.19 17.60 -29.50
CA THR A 12 -3.11 16.65 -29.84
C THR A 12 -2.09 16.56 -28.71
N ALA A 13 -1.70 17.69 -28.11
CA ALA A 13 -0.78 17.73 -26.98
C ALA A 13 -1.36 17.04 -25.74
N PHE A 14 -2.65 17.27 -25.44
CA PHE A 14 -3.34 16.63 -24.33
C PHE A 14 -3.34 15.10 -24.50
N GLN A 15 -3.73 14.59 -25.67
CA GLN A 15 -3.73 13.16 -25.96
C GLN A 15 -2.32 12.55 -25.87
N ALA A 16 -1.30 13.25 -26.37
CA ALA A 16 0.09 12.81 -26.25
C ALA A 16 0.59 12.80 -24.78
N ALA A 17 0.08 13.71 -23.94
CA ALA A 17 0.50 13.84 -22.55
C ALA A 17 -0.21 12.85 -21.60
N LEU A 18 -1.41 12.39 -21.93
CA LEU A 18 -2.21 11.48 -21.08
C LEU A 18 -1.44 10.22 -20.64
N PRO A 19 -0.81 9.43 -21.54
CA PRO A 19 -0.03 8.26 -21.15
C PRO A 19 1.22 8.60 -20.32
N LEU A 20 1.75 9.82 -20.42
CA LEU A 20 2.90 10.27 -19.64
C LEU A 20 2.50 10.62 -18.21
N LEU A 21 1.35 11.28 -18.05
CA LEU A 21 0.74 11.58 -16.77
C LEU A 21 0.29 10.29 -16.06
N GLY A 22 -0.44 9.42 -16.77
CA GLY A 22 -0.93 8.15 -16.23
C GLY A 22 0.20 7.28 -15.66
N ARG A 23 1.33 7.20 -16.37
CA ARG A 23 2.54 6.46 -15.93
C ARG A 23 3.18 7.01 -14.65
N GLN A 24 2.95 8.28 -14.29
CA GLN A 24 3.46 8.80 -13.01
C GLN A 24 2.80 8.11 -11.83
N PHE A 25 1.52 7.75 -11.99
CA PHE A 25 0.72 7.13 -10.94
C PHE A 25 0.95 5.61 -10.82
N ASP A 26 1.66 4.97 -11.76
CA ASP A 26 2.02 3.55 -11.66
C ASP A 26 3.06 3.28 -10.57
N ARG A 27 3.81 4.32 -10.18
CA ARG A 27 4.88 4.24 -9.19
C ARG A 27 4.52 4.93 -7.88
N ARG A 28 3.55 5.83 -7.90
CA ARG A 28 3.24 6.77 -6.82
C ARG A 28 1.75 7.01 -6.76
N ALA A 29 1.12 6.88 -5.60
CA ALA A 29 -0.29 7.25 -5.43
C ALA A 29 -0.52 8.77 -5.52
N VAL A 30 0.51 9.57 -5.21
CA VAL A 30 0.46 11.03 -5.23
C VAL A 30 1.67 11.56 -6.00
N ILE A 31 1.43 12.49 -6.92
CA ILE A 31 2.46 13.17 -7.71
C ILE A 31 2.48 14.66 -7.39
N ASP A 32 3.55 15.36 -7.76
CA ASP A 32 3.63 16.81 -7.62
C ASP A 32 2.96 17.53 -8.80
N GLY A 33 2.49 18.76 -8.59
CA GLY A 33 2.01 19.61 -9.69
C GLY A 33 3.08 19.82 -10.79
N ALA A 34 4.36 19.76 -10.43
CA ALA A 34 5.47 19.81 -11.38
C ALA A 34 5.51 18.57 -12.30
N ASP A 35 5.14 17.39 -11.81
CA ASP A 35 5.04 16.17 -12.63
C ASP A 35 3.97 16.34 -13.71
N ALA A 36 2.82 16.93 -13.36
CA ALA A 36 1.75 17.22 -14.31
C ALA A 36 2.15 18.27 -15.36
N ARG A 37 2.82 19.36 -14.94
CA ARG A 37 3.39 20.35 -15.87
C ARG A 37 4.42 19.74 -16.81
N PHE A 38 5.24 18.82 -16.32
CA PHE A 38 6.23 18.12 -17.12
C PHE A 38 5.59 17.19 -18.17
N ALA A 39 4.51 16.49 -17.82
CA ALA A 39 3.73 15.71 -18.78
C ALA A 39 3.11 16.62 -19.85
N ALA A 40 2.51 17.74 -19.45
CA ALA A 40 1.96 18.75 -20.36
C ALA A 40 2.99 19.29 -21.34
N ALA A 41 4.17 19.69 -20.85
CA ALA A 41 5.26 20.18 -21.69
C ALA A 41 5.72 19.13 -22.71
N LYS A 42 5.81 17.85 -22.32
CA LYS A 42 6.15 16.76 -23.24
C LYS A 42 5.08 16.52 -24.31
N GLY A 43 3.80 16.65 -23.99
CA GLY A 43 2.73 16.61 -24.98
C GLY A 43 2.86 17.73 -26.01
N LEU A 44 3.18 18.94 -25.55
CA LEU A 44 3.38 20.09 -26.43
C LEU A 44 4.61 19.96 -27.33
N ILE A 45 5.68 19.28 -26.88
CA ILE A 45 6.83 18.96 -27.74
C ILE A 45 6.38 18.11 -28.94
N ALA A 46 5.43 17.20 -28.77
CA ALA A 46 4.93 16.35 -29.84
C ALA A 46 3.95 17.07 -30.80
N ALA A 47 3.19 18.05 -30.30
CA ALA A 47 2.13 18.73 -31.06
C ALA A 47 2.51 20.14 -31.57
N GLY A 48 3.61 20.70 -31.06
CA GLY A 48 4.04 22.08 -31.28
C GLY A 48 3.61 23.03 -30.15
N ILE A 49 4.49 23.98 -29.82
CA ILE A 49 4.25 25.03 -28.81
C ILE A 49 3.87 26.32 -29.54
N GLY A 50 2.73 26.93 -29.19
CA GLY A 50 2.32 28.23 -29.71
C GLY A 50 2.70 29.38 -28.78
N GLU A 51 2.42 29.23 -27.49
CA GLU A 51 2.65 30.28 -26.48
C GLU A 51 2.98 29.70 -25.10
N ALA A 52 3.49 30.56 -24.21
CA ALA A 52 3.86 30.16 -22.85
C ALA A 52 2.67 29.62 -22.02
N GLY A 53 1.46 30.10 -22.30
CA GLY A 53 0.23 29.68 -21.63
C GLY A 53 -0.26 28.28 -22.01
N ASP A 54 0.28 27.66 -23.07
CA ASP A 54 -0.18 26.35 -23.54
C ASP A 54 0.02 25.26 -22.48
N VAL A 55 1.09 25.32 -21.67
CA VAL A 55 1.30 24.37 -20.56
C VAL A 55 0.15 24.46 -19.55
N ASP A 56 -0.25 25.67 -19.20
CA ASP A 56 -1.30 25.89 -18.22
C ASP A 56 -2.65 25.40 -18.77
N ALA A 57 -2.92 25.63 -20.06
CA ALA A 57 -4.10 25.09 -20.75
C ALA A 57 -4.17 23.56 -20.71
N ILE A 58 -3.05 22.85 -20.96
CA ILE A 58 -3.03 21.37 -20.86
C ILE A 58 -3.20 20.91 -19.41
N THR A 59 -2.59 21.59 -18.43
CA THR A 59 -2.80 21.24 -17.02
C THR A 59 -4.23 21.50 -16.54
N GLN A 60 -4.89 22.51 -17.10
CA GLN A 60 -6.32 22.76 -16.86
C GLN A 60 -7.17 21.65 -17.48
N ALA A 61 -6.86 21.22 -18.71
CA ALA A 61 -7.53 20.09 -19.34
C ALA A 61 -7.38 18.80 -18.52
N PHE A 62 -6.22 18.54 -17.88
CA PHE A 62 -6.06 17.41 -16.95
C PHE A 62 -7.00 17.51 -15.74
N ARG A 63 -7.17 18.71 -15.17
CA ARG A 63 -8.08 18.93 -14.04
C ARG A 63 -9.53 18.61 -14.39
N GLU A 64 -9.95 18.99 -15.60
CA GLU A 64 -11.32 18.84 -16.06
C GLU A 64 -11.64 17.43 -16.56
N ARG A 65 -10.68 16.81 -17.27
CA ARG A 65 -10.91 15.55 -18.00
C ARG A 65 -10.32 14.32 -17.31
N GLY A 66 -9.47 14.51 -16.31
CA GLY A 66 -8.86 13.40 -15.60
C GLY A 66 -7.77 12.69 -16.39
N VAL A 67 -7.55 11.41 -16.04
CA VAL A 67 -6.59 10.52 -16.69
C VAL A 67 -7.16 9.10 -16.74
N GLN A 68 -6.68 8.29 -17.68
CA GLN A 68 -7.00 6.86 -17.76
C GLN A 68 -6.04 6.05 -16.87
N ARG A 69 -6.61 5.22 -15.98
CA ARG A 69 -5.90 4.36 -15.02
C ARG A 69 -6.46 2.95 -15.12
N ARG A 70 -5.62 1.96 -15.45
CA ARG A 70 -6.01 0.54 -15.50
C ARG A 70 -7.27 0.25 -16.35
N GLY A 71 -7.50 1.05 -17.39
CA GLY A 71 -8.69 0.94 -18.25
C GLY A 71 -9.93 1.68 -17.75
N GLU A 72 -9.82 2.44 -16.65
CA GLU A 72 -10.89 3.25 -16.08
C GLU A 72 -10.56 4.75 -16.16
N ASP A 73 -11.58 5.58 -16.38
CA ASP A 73 -11.46 7.03 -16.21
C ASP A 73 -11.33 7.38 -14.74
N ALA A 74 -10.30 8.16 -14.41
CA ALA A 74 -10.05 8.64 -13.06
C ALA A 74 -9.89 10.16 -13.04
N ALA A 75 -10.82 10.83 -12.36
CA ALA A 75 -10.71 12.27 -12.13
C ALA A 75 -9.51 12.58 -11.23
N LEU A 76 -8.83 13.69 -11.50
CA LEU A 76 -7.70 14.15 -10.70
C LEU A 76 -8.18 14.99 -9.51
N ILE A 77 -7.62 14.72 -8.34
CA ILE A 77 -7.83 15.49 -7.12
C ILE A 77 -6.56 16.29 -6.86
N TRP A 78 -6.68 17.61 -6.87
CA TRP A 78 -5.58 18.53 -6.67
C TRP A 78 -5.70 19.19 -5.30
N GLY A 79 -4.62 19.13 -4.51
CA GLY A 79 -4.57 19.71 -3.17
C GLY A 79 -3.27 20.45 -2.90
N ARG A 80 -3.28 21.34 -1.91
CA ARG A 80 -2.04 21.87 -1.32
C ARG A 80 -1.71 21.04 -0.09
N VAL A 81 -0.48 20.57 0.00
CA VAL A 81 0.02 19.80 1.15
C VAL A 81 1.32 20.40 1.65
N PRO A 82 1.64 20.28 2.95
CA PRO A 82 2.93 20.75 3.48
C PRO A 82 4.10 20.10 2.73
N GLY A 83 5.02 20.92 2.22
CA GLY A 83 6.25 20.44 1.60
C GLY A 83 7.34 20.18 2.64
N ARG A 84 8.40 19.46 2.23
CA ARG A 84 9.54 19.08 3.10
C ARG A 84 10.29 20.25 3.74
N GLN A 85 10.16 21.46 3.18
CA GLN A 85 10.82 22.68 3.67
C GLN A 85 9.83 23.69 4.26
N GLY A 86 8.64 23.24 4.68
CA GLY A 86 7.60 24.13 5.22
C GLY A 86 6.91 25.02 4.19
N ARG A 87 7.26 24.90 2.90
CA ARG A 87 6.52 25.53 1.80
C ARG A 87 5.47 24.57 1.28
N ASP A 88 4.23 25.02 1.16
CA ASP A 88 3.16 24.24 0.55
C ASP A 88 3.55 23.82 -0.88
N ARG A 89 3.22 22.59 -1.22
CA ARG A 89 3.34 22.04 -2.57
C ARG A 89 1.98 21.63 -3.10
N VAL A 90 1.82 21.72 -4.41
CA VAL A 90 0.65 21.14 -5.10
C VAL A 90 0.87 19.64 -5.22
N ALA A 91 -0.05 18.87 -4.66
CA ALA A 91 -0.14 17.43 -4.80
C ALA A 91 -1.33 17.06 -5.69
N VAL A 92 -1.17 16.01 -6.47
CA VAL A 92 -2.21 15.47 -7.34
C VAL A 92 -2.33 13.98 -7.07
N THR A 93 -3.55 13.51 -6.82
CA THR A 93 -3.92 12.09 -6.76
C THR A 93 -5.11 11.86 -7.71
N THR A 94 -5.58 10.62 -7.85
CA THR A 94 -6.82 10.36 -8.59
C THR A 94 -7.91 9.81 -7.67
N THR A 95 -9.15 9.92 -8.13
CA THR A 95 -10.32 9.32 -7.48
C THR A 95 -10.20 7.80 -7.33
N LEU A 96 -9.42 7.14 -8.18
CA LEU A 96 -9.16 5.70 -8.07
C LEU A 96 -8.31 5.39 -6.84
N GLU A 97 -7.19 6.08 -6.61
CA GLU A 97 -6.35 5.84 -5.42
C GLU A 97 -7.11 6.13 -4.13
N VAL A 98 -7.93 7.19 -4.11
CA VAL A 98 -8.78 7.50 -2.95
C VAL A 98 -9.79 6.38 -2.67
N ARG A 99 -10.42 5.83 -3.72
CA ARG A 99 -11.36 4.71 -3.58
C ARG A 99 -10.66 3.45 -3.07
N GLU A 100 -9.49 3.12 -3.62
CA GLU A 100 -8.69 1.97 -3.18
C GLU A 100 -8.28 2.09 -1.70
N GLU A 101 -7.83 3.28 -1.28
CA GLU A 101 -7.47 3.54 0.11
C GLU A 101 -8.69 3.45 1.05
N GLN A 102 -9.82 4.03 0.65
CA GLN A 102 -11.06 3.93 1.44
C GLN A 102 -11.54 2.48 1.57
N MET A 103 -11.48 1.70 0.49
CA MET A 103 -11.83 0.28 0.51
C MET A 103 -10.90 -0.52 1.44
N LEU A 104 -9.59 -0.25 1.39
CA LEU A 104 -8.62 -0.86 2.30
C LEU A 104 -8.94 -0.54 3.76
N ILE A 105 -9.19 0.72 4.08
CA ILE A 105 -9.52 1.18 5.44
C ILE A 105 -10.80 0.50 5.93
N GLU A 106 -11.84 0.45 5.12
CA GLU A 106 -13.11 -0.14 5.52
C GLU A 106 -12.99 -1.65 5.73
N THR A 107 -12.31 -2.34 4.80
CA THR A 107 -12.04 -3.78 4.92
C THR A 107 -11.24 -4.09 6.19
N ALA A 108 -10.23 -3.29 6.50
CA ALA A 108 -9.43 -3.43 7.72
C ALA A 108 -10.28 -3.17 8.99
N ARG A 109 -11.17 -2.17 8.98
CA ARG A 109 -12.06 -1.87 10.12
C ARG A 109 -13.06 -2.99 10.37
N VAL A 110 -13.69 -3.52 9.32
CA VAL A 110 -14.60 -4.66 9.41
C VAL A 110 -13.83 -5.87 9.96
N GLY A 111 -12.67 -6.19 9.40
CA GLY A 111 -11.84 -7.30 9.86
C GLY A 111 -11.36 -7.14 11.31
N ALA A 112 -11.02 -5.93 11.75
CA ALA A 112 -10.59 -5.66 13.12
C ALA A 112 -11.71 -5.84 14.16
N ARG A 113 -12.98 -5.65 13.76
CA ARG A 113 -14.16 -5.86 14.63
C ARG A 113 -14.69 -7.29 14.59
N ASP A 114 -14.36 -8.05 13.56
CA ASP A 114 -14.76 -9.44 13.41
C ASP A 114 -13.88 -10.35 14.29
N HIS A 115 -14.42 -10.80 15.43
CA HIS A 115 -13.76 -11.73 16.35
C HIS A 115 -14.12 -13.21 16.11
N SER A 116 -14.79 -13.54 14.99
CA SER A 116 -15.19 -14.93 14.69
C SER A 116 -14.01 -15.90 14.60
N ALA A 117 -12.80 -15.40 14.33
CA ALA A 117 -11.57 -16.16 14.27
C ALA A 117 -10.69 -16.04 15.55
N ALA A 118 -11.16 -15.40 16.61
CA ALA A 118 -10.37 -15.23 17.82
C ALA A 118 -10.05 -16.58 18.49
N LEU A 119 -8.80 -16.77 18.93
CA LEU A 119 -8.40 -17.91 19.75
C LEU A 119 -8.87 -17.70 21.21
N SER A 120 -9.20 -18.80 21.88
CA SER A 120 -9.47 -18.72 23.33
C SER A 120 -8.20 -18.35 24.10
N ARG A 121 -8.35 -17.59 25.20
CA ARG A 121 -7.22 -17.26 26.10
C ARG A 121 -6.50 -18.51 26.61
N LYS A 122 -7.23 -19.61 26.81
CA LYS A 122 -6.68 -20.91 27.23
C LYS A 122 -5.76 -21.49 26.15
N ALA A 123 -6.16 -21.45 24.88
CA ALA A 123 -5.34 -21.91 23.76
C ALA A 123 -4.06 -21.08 23.63
N ILE A 124 -4.16 -19.75 23.76
CA ILE A 124 -2.99 -18.86 23.73
C ILE A 124 -2.04 -19.17 24.89
N ALA A 125 -2.56 -19.31 26.11
CA ALA A 125 -1.74 -19.64 27.28
C ALA A 125 -1.04 -21.00 27.16
N ALA A 126 -1.73 -22.03 26.63
CA ALA A 126 -1.15 -23.34 26.40
C ALA A 126 -0.03 -23.30 25.34
N ALA A 127 -0.21 -22.52 24.28
CA ALA A 127 0.81 -22.34 23.26
C ALA A 127 2.03 -21.58 23.79
N VAL A 128 1.84 -20.53 24.60
CA VAL A 128 2.93 -19.81 25.27
C VAL A 128 3.72 -20.74 26.19
N ALA A 129 3.04 -21.60 26.96
CA ALA A 129 3.69 -22.56 27.85
C ALA A 129 4.52 -23.63 27.11
N SER A 130 4.32 -23.80 25.79
CA SER A 130 5.10 -24.74 24.97
C SER A 130 6.51 -24.22 24.61
N PHE A 131 6.83 -22.97 24.95
CA PHE A 131 8.12 -22.33 24.68
C PHE A 131 8.77 -21.79 25.98
N PRO A 132 9.20 -22.67 26.90
CA PRO A 132 9.77 -22.27 28.20
C PRO A 132 11.07 -21.47 28.08
N GLU A 133 11.74 -21.52 26.94
CA GLU A 133 12.95 -20.74 26.64
C GLU A 133 12.67 -19.25 26.39
N ILE A 134 11.41 -18.87 26.18
CA ILE A 134 11.02 -17.48 25.94
C ILE A 134 10.57 -16.83 27.26
N ASP A 135 11.36 -15.88 27.78
CA ASP A 135 11.01 -15.15 28.99
C ASP A 135 9.93 -14.07 28.73
N PHE A 136 8.68 -14.38 29.10
CA PHE A 136 7.58 -13.43 29.10
C PHE A 136 7.41 -12.64 30.41
N THR A 137 8.32 -12.81 31.38
CA THR A 137 8.22 -12.17 32.70
C THR A 137 8.97 -10.86 32.77
N SER A 138 10.03 -10.64 31.99
CA SER A 138 10.71 -9.34 31.88
C SER A 138 9.80 -8.22 31.34
N ALA A 139 10.20 -6.96 31.47
CA ALA A 139 9.42 -5.84 30.94
C ALA A 139 9.16 -5.96 29.42
N HIS A 140 10.20 -6.35 28.66
CA HIS A 140 10.11 -6.64 27.23
C HIS A 140 9.25 -7.87 26.94
N GLY A 141 9.46 -8.96 27.68
CA GLY A 141 8.66 -10.17 27.59
C GLY A 141 7.17 -9.91 27.83
N ARG A 142 6.82 -9.12 28.85
CA ARG A 142 5.43 -8.72 29.13
C ARG A 142 4.83 -7.90 27.99
N ALA A 143 5.63 -7.07 27.33
CA ALA A 143 5.18 -6.33 26.14
C ALA A 143 4.90 -7.27 24.96
N GLN A 144 5.79 -8.22 24.70
CA GLN A 144 5.57 -9.25 23.68
C GLN A 144 4.34 -10.11 24.01
N ARG A 145 4.15 -10.49 25.28
CA ARG A 145 2.99 -11.25 25.74
C ARG A 145 1.68 -10.52 25.47
N ARG A 146 1.62 -9.20 25.74
CA ARG A 146 0.44 -8.39 25.42
C ARG A 146 0.13 -8.40 23.92
N ILE A 147 1.16 -8.32 23.07
CA ILE A 147 0.98 -8.39 21.61
C ILE A 147 0.43 -9.77 21.20
N ILE A 148 0.96 -10.86 21.76
CA ILE A 148 0.46 -12.21 21.51
C ILE A 148 -1.02 -12.32 21.91
N ASP A 149 -1.39 -11.87 23.10
CA ASP A 149 -2.77 -11.94 23.57
C ASP A 149 -3.70 -11.08 22.68
N GLN A 150 -3.24 -9.88 22.26
CA GLN A 150 -4.00 -9.00 21.37
C GLN A 150 -4.19 -9.57 19.96
N LEU A 151 -3.14 -10.15 19.36
CA LEU A 151 -3.22 -10.74 18.02
C LEU A 151 -4.00 -12.05 18.02
N GLY A 152 -3.83 -12.88 19.06
CA GLY A 152 -4.48 -14.19 19.15
C GLY A 152 -5.97 -14.09 19.44
N ALA A 153 -6.38 -13.19 20.36
CA ALA A 153 -7.78 -13.01 20.75
C ALA A 153 -8.47 -11.81 20.06
N GLY A 154 -7.73 -11.09 19.21
CA GLY A 154 -8.22 -9.92 18.48
C GLY A 154 -9.15 -10.25 17.31
N GLY A 155 -9.43 -9.23 16.50
CA GLY A 155 -10.17 -9.41 15.26
C GLY A 155 -9.34 -10.11 14.18
N ARG A 156 -9.95 -10.36 13.02
CA ARG A 156 -9.31 -10.98 11.85
C ARG A 156 -8.18 -10.16 11.23
N VAL A 157 -8.06 -8.88 11.59
CA VAL A 157 -6.95 -8.00 11.19
C VAL A 157 -6.27 -7.47 12.45
N GLY A 158 -4.97 -7.72 12.60
CA GLY A 158 -4.15 -7.25 13.70
C GLY A 158 -2.83 -6.67 13.21
N LEU A 159 -2.31 -5.66 13.93
CA LEU A 159 -1.05 -4.99 13.62
C LEU A 159 -0.13 -5.02 14.84
N ALA A 160 1.09 -5.50 14.63
CA ALA A 160 2.17 -5.41 15.62
C ALA A 160 3.36 -4.67 15.01
N ILE A 161 3.86 -3.67 15.74
CA ILE A 161 5.01 -2.85 15.34
C ILE A 161 6.16 -3.12 16.31
N GLY A 162 7.35 -3.36 15.78
CA GLY A 162 8.55 -3.56 16.59
C GLY A 162 9.80 -3.12 15.85
N VAL A 163 10.72 -2.49 16.58
CA VAL A 163 12.04 -2.08 16.06
C VAL A 163 12.88 -3.28 15.61
N ALA A 164 13.95 -3.03 14.86
CA ALA A 164 14.90 -4.08 14.50
C ALA A 164 15.46 -4.77 15.76
N GLY A 165 15.59 -6.10 15.72
CA GLY A 165 16.07 -6.88 16.86
C GLY A 165 15.08 -7.08 18.02
N SER A 166 13.85 -6.55 17.96
CA SER A 166 12.87 -6.67 19.06
C SER A 166 12.27 -8.06 19.27
N GLY A 167 12.75 -9.09 18.57
CA GLY A 167 12.22 -10.45 18.65
C GLY A 167 10.85 -10.65 17.97
N LYS A 168 10.61 -9.99 16.82
CA LYS A 168 9.34 -10.10 16.06
C LYS A 168 9.04 -11.53 15.61
N SER A 169 10.03 -12.27 15.13
CA SER A 169 9.81 -13.67 14.72
C SER A 169 9.60 -14.58 15.93
N THR A 170 10.29 -14.30 17.05
CA THR A 170 10.11 -15.03 18.32
C THR A 170 8.69 -14.92 18.87
N LEU A 171 8.06 -13.73 18.80
CA LEU A 171 6.68 -13.57 19.30
C LEU A 171 5.63 -14.29 18.43
N LEU A 172 5.94 -14.61 17.17
CA LEU A 172 5.04 -15.34 16.29
C LEU A 172 4.95 -16.83 16.66
N LYS A 173 6.01 -17.43 17.24
CA LYS A 173 6.06 -18.87 17.54
C LYS A 173 4.84 -19.37 18.34
N PRO A 174 4.44 -18.74 19.46
CA PRO A 174 3.25 -19.17 20.20
C PRO A 174 1.95 -19.00 19.43
N LEU A 175 1.82 -17.96 18.60
CA LEU A 175 0.62 -17.72 17.81
C LEU A 175 0.46 -18.76 16.70
N VAL A 176 1.54 -19.04 15.97
CA VAL A 176 1.55 -20.08 14.93
C VAL A 176 1.20 -21.44 15.53
N ARG A 177 1.80 -21.78 16.69
CA ARG A 177 1.48 -23.01 17.42
C ARG A 177 0.01 -23.08 17.81
N ALA A 178 -0.56 -21.98 18.32
CA ALA A 178 -1.96 -21.93 18.73
C ALA A 178 -2.92 -22.08 17.55
N TRP A 179 -2.68 -21.39 16.42
CA TRP A 179 -3.51 -21.51 15.22
C TRP A 179 -3.44 -22.91 14.60
N GLN A 180 -2.27 -23.53 14.57
CA GLN A 180 -2.11 -24.90 14.09
C GLN A 180 -2.84 -25.91 15.00
N ALA A 181 -2.75 -25.73 16.32
CA ALA A 181 -3.48 -26.56 17.29
C ALA A 181 -5.00 -26.39 17.19
N ASP A 182 -5.46 -25.22 16.72
CA ASP A 182 -6.87 -24.93 16.40
C ASP A 182 -7.28 -25.47 15.00
N GLY A 183 -6.42 -26.25 14.33
CA GLY A 183 -6.69 -26.88 13.04
C GLY A 183 -6.57 -25.95 11.83
N ARG A 184 -5.97 -24.76 11.98
CA ARG A 184 -5.88 -23.76 10.90
C ARG A 184 -4.64 -23.96 10.04
N ALA A 185 -4.81 -23.74 8.74
CA ALA A 185 -3.68 -23.54 7.83
C ALA A 185 -3.08 -22.15 8.04
N VAL A 186 -1.81 -22.10 8.45
CA VAL A 186 -1.09 -20.84 8.65
C VAL A 186 -0.23 -20.58 7.41
N HIS A 187 -0.38 -19.39 6.83
CA HIS A 187 0.39 -18.91 5.69
C HIS A 187 1.21 -17.69 6.09
N GLY A 188 2.46 -17.62 5.61
CA GLY A 188 3.38 -16.53 5.87
C GLY A 188 3.75 -15.82 4.57
N ILE A 189 3.51 -14.51 4.49
CA ILE A 189 3.86 -13.71 3.32
C ILE A 189 4.82 -12.60 3.76
N ALA A 190 5.95 -12.49 3.08
CA ALA A 190 6.95 -11.42 3.32
C ALA A 190 7.25 -10.65 2.04
N LEU A 191 7.83 -9.44 2.15
CA LEU A 191 8.18 -8.64 0.97
C LEU A 191 9.30 -9.30 0.15
N ALA A 192 10.30 -9.89 0.82
CA ALA A 192 11.44 -10.55 0.19
C ALA A 192 11.60 -12.00 0.65
N TRP A 193 12.21 -12.84 -0.20
CA TRP A 193 12.43 -14.27 0.08
C TRP A 193 13.20 -14.52 1.39
N ARG A 194 14.29 -13.81 1.65
CA ARG A 194 15.06 -13.96 2.90
C ARG A 194 14.21 -13.72 4.16
N GLN A 195 13.20 -12.86 4.09
CA GLN A 195 12.30 -12.58 5.22
C GLN A 195 11.21 -13.66 5.38
N SER A 196 11.01 -14.51 4.38
CA SER A 196 10.14 -15.67 4.50
C SER A 196 10.79 -16.82 5.27
N ASP A 197 12.13 -16.87 5.33
CA ASP A 197 12.86 -17.85 6.16
C ASP A 197 12.58 -17.61 7.65
N ASP A 198 12.59 -16.34 8.09
CA ASP A 198 12.22 -15.94 9.47
C ASP A 198 10.79 -16.39 9.85
N LEU A 199 9.88 -16.48 8.87
CA LEU A 199 8.51 -16.95 9.06
C LEU A 199 8.46 -18.48 9.20
N ALA A 200 9.30 -19.20 8.46
CA ALA A 200 9.45 -20.64 8.61
C ALA A 200 10.08 -21.00 9.98
N GLU A 201 11.09 -20.24 10.41
CA GLU A 201 11.68 -20.36 11.76
C GLU A 201 10.68 -20.06 12.89
N ALA A 202 9.66 -19.25 12.60
CA ALA A 202 8.53 -19.02 13.52
C ALA A 202 7.54 -20.20 13.58
N GLY A 203 7.76 -21.27 12.81
CA GLY A 203 6.96 -22.50 12.82
C GLY A 203 5.91 -22.59 11.71
N ILE A 204 5.89 -21.66 10.76
CA ILE A 204 5.01 -21.74 9.59
C ILE A 204 5.59 -22.78 8.61
N PRO A 205 4.79 -23.72 8.06
CA PRO A 205 5.31 -24.70 7.10
C PRO A 205 5.98 -24.00 5.92
N THR A 206 7.17 -24.46 5.51
CA THR A 206 7.92 -23.85 4.39
C THR A 206 7.13 -23.83 3.08
N ALA A 207 6.27 -24.83 2.84
CA ALA A 207 5.36 -24.85 1.68
C ALA A 207 4.32 -23.71 1.71
N ASN A 208 4.07 -23.14 2.88
CA ASN A 208 3.12 -22.05 3.12
C ASN A 208 3.79 -20.68 3.34
N THR A 209 5.12 -20.58 3.18
CA THR A 209 5.86 -19.31 3.26
C THR A 209 6.26 -18.83 1.87
N ARG A 210 5.91 -17.59 1.51
CA ARG A 210 6.15 -17.04 0.18
C ARG A 210 6.57 -15.57 0.23
N ALA A 211 7.35 -15.14 -0.76
CA ALA A 211 7.47 -13.72 -1.07
C ALA A 211 6.16 -13.20 -1.68
N VAL A 212 5.80 -11.94 -1.43
CA VAL A 212 4.55 -11.32 -1.89
C VAL A 212 4.39 -11.40 -3.41
N THR A 213 5.47 -11.21 -4.16
CA THR A 213 5.45 -11.30 -5.62
C THR A 213 5.17 -12.70 -6.13
N ALA A 214 5.62 -13.74 -5.43
CA ALA A 214 5.33 -15.12 -5.77
C ALA A 214 3.90 -15.50 -5.37
N PHE A 215 3.45 -15.04 -4.20
CA PHE A 215 2.07 -15.26 -3.75
C PHE A 215 1.05 -14.66 -4.71
N LEU A 216 1.24 -13.40 -5.14
CA LEU A 216 0.29 -12.71 -6.02
C LEU A 216 0.28 -13.23 -7.47
N ARG A 217 1.29 -13.97 -7.92
CA ARG A 217 1.31 -14.60 -9.26
C ARG A 217 0.49 -15.88 -9.33
N ASP A 218 0.29 -16.52 -8.19
CA ASP A 218 -0.38 -17.81 -8.08
C ASP A 218 -1.86 -17.67 -7.66
N LEU A 219 -2.35 -16.43 -7.51
CA LEU A 219 -3.77 -16.09 -7.34
C LEU A 219 -4.46 -15.90 -8.70
#